data_AF-A0A9E3A7U6-F1
#
_entry.id   AF-A0A9E3A7U6-F1
#
_cell.length_a   1.000
_cell.length_b   1.000
_cell.length_c   1.000
_cell.angle_alpha   90.00
_cell.angle_beta   90.00
_cell.angle_gamma   90.00
#
_symmetry.space_group_name_H-M   'P 1'
#
loop_
_entity.id
_entity.type
_entity.pdbx_description
1 polymer ?
#
loop_
_entity_poly.entity_id
_entity_poly.type
_entity_poly.pdbx_seq_one_letter_code
_entity_poly.pdbx_strand_id
1 'polypeptide(L)' 'KVAVLAFSRPDERVDFWLRMPRDANAYAHKLYGALRELDTAGCEAILIEAPPSDPEWSAVLDRLRRACG' A
#
# COMPACT_ATOMS: atom_id res chain seq x y z
N LYS A 1 -12.11 -9.65 5.25
CA LYS A 1 -11.80 -8.22 5.52
C LYS A 1 -10.83 -7.71 4.49
N VAL A 2 -11.18 -6.64 3.77
CA VAL A 2 -10.33 -6.07 2.71
C VAL A 2 -9.78 -4.72 3.16
N ALA A 3 -8.47 -4.54 2.99
CA ALA A 3 -7.79 -3.29 3.26
C ALA A 3 -7.32 -2.63 1.95
N VAL A 4 -7.34 -1.29 1.91
CA VAL A 4 -6.88 -0.51 0.77
C VAL A 4 -5.80 0.49 1.17
N LEU A 5 -4.64 0.40 0.51
CA LEU A 5 -3.56 1.39 0.57
C LEU A 5 -3.64 2.26 -0.69
N ALA A 6 -4.05 3.53 -0.54
CA ALA A 6 -4.26 4.42 -1.68
C ALA A 6 -3.86 5.87 -1.36
N PHE A 7 -3.48 6.66 -2.39
CA PHE A 7 -3.14 8.08 -2.23
C PHE A 7 -4.36 8.94 -1.91
N SER A 8 -5.50 8.51 -2.42
CA SER A 8 -6.81 9.13 -2.27
C SER A 8 -7.77 8.19 -1.54
N ARG A 9 -8.90 8.72 -1.08
CA ARG A 9 -9.95 7.89 -0.48
C ARG A 9 -10.62 7.04 -1.58
N PRO A 10 -10.81 5.73 -1.37
CA PRO A 10 -11.57 4.90 -2.31
C PRO A 10 -13.05 5.31 -2.32
N ASP A 11 -13.68 5.25 -3.49
CA ASP A 11 -15.12 5.52 -3.65
C ASP A 11 -16.00 4.40 -3.06
N GLU A 12 -15.48 3.17 -3.01
CA GLU A 12 -16.18 2.01 -2.47
C GLU A 12 -15.92 1.82 -0.96
N ARG A 13 -16.89 1.21 -0.27
CA ARG A 13 -16.78 0.94 1.17
C ARG A 13 -15.79 -0.19 1.40
N VAL A 14 -14.77 0.09 2.21
CA VAL A 14 -13.71 -0.87 2.57
C VAL A 14 -13.64 -1.00 4.09
N ASP A 15 -13.24 -2.19 4.57
CA ASP A 15 -13.10 -2.43 6.02
C ASP A 15 -11.97 -1.56 6.61
N PHE A 16 -10.86 -1.45 5.88
CA PHE A 16 -9.72 -0.62 6.25
C PHE A 16 -9.22 0.20 5.08
N TRP A 17 -8.93 1.48 5.34
CA TRP A 17 -8.28 2.35 4.38
C TRP A 17 -7.14 3.11 5.05
N LEU A 18 -5.95 3.04 4.46
CA LEU A 18 -4.80 3.83 4.86
C LEU A 18 -4.37 4.73 3.70
N ARG A 19 -4.29 6.04 3.99
CA ARG A 19 -3.78 7.03 3.04
C ARG A 19 -2.27 6.89 2.88
N MET A 20 -1.81 6.61 1.68
CA MET A 20 -0.40 6.55 1.34
C MET A 20 0.15 7.92 0.90
N PRO A 21 1.40 8.26 1.25
CA PRO A 21 2.04 9.48 0.76
C PRO A 21 2.39 9.37 -0.72
N ARG A 22 2.39 10.49 -1.45
CA ARG A 22 2.76 10.56 -2.87
C ARG A 22 4.27 10.75 -3.12
N ASP A 23 5.09 10.56 -2.09
CA ASP A 23 6.55 10.59 -2.15
C ASP A 23 7.10 9.17 -2.02
N ALA A 24 8.06 8.79 -2.87
CA ALA A 24 8.54 7.41 -2.94
C ALA A 24 9.23 6.95 -1.64
N ASN A 25 10.04 7.82 -1.00
CA ASN A 25 10.74 7.48 0.24
C ASN A 25 9.76 7.36 1.41
N ALA A 26 8.84 8.32 1.56
CA ALA A 26 7.80 8.28 2.57
C ALA A 26 6.87 7.08 2.36
N TYR A 27 6.59 6.71 1.11
CA TYR A 27 5.78 5.55 0.78
C TYR A 27 6.48 4.27 1.22
N ALA A 28 7.76 4.09 0.87
CA ALA A 28 8.54 2.93 1.26
C ALA A 28 8.59 2.77 2.79
N HIS A 29 8.76 3.88 3.52
CA HIS A 29 8.78 3.86 4.98
C HIS A 29 7.41 3.48 5.57
N LYS A 30 6.33 4.07 5.05
CA LYS A 30 4.96 3.81 5.54
C LYS A 30 4.46 2.42 5.20
N LEU A 31 4.84 1.88 4.03
CA LEU A 31 4.36 0.59 3.52
C LEU A 31 4.54 -0.54 4.54
N TYR A 32 5.71 -0.64 5.19
CA TYR A 32 5.97 -1.70 6.17
C TYR A 32 5.12 -1.60 7.42
N GLY A 33 4.94 -0.39 7.93
CA GLY A 33 4.07 -0.17 9.08
C GLY A 33 2.63 -0.53 8.75
N ALA A 34 2.15 -0.08 7.58
CA ALA A 34 0.79 -0.35 7.11
C ALA A 34 0.54 -1.85 6.90
N LEU A 35 1.44 -2.58 6.22
CA LEU A 35 1.29 -4.02 6.03
C LEU A 35 1.23 -4.78 7.36
N ARG A 36 2.15 -4.48 8.29
CA ARG A 36 2.17 -5.11 9.62
C ARG A 36 0.92 -4.82 10.44
N GLU A 37 0.40 -3.60 10.35
CA GLU A 37 -0.86 -3.21 11.01
C GLU A 37 -2.04 -4.01 10.44
N LEU A 38 -2.11 -4.14 9.12
CA LEU A 38 -3.18 -4.87 8.44
C LEU A 38 -3.11 -6.39 8.65
N ASP A 39 -1.89 -6.95 8.72
CA ASP A 39 -1.66 -8.34 9.10
C ASP A 39 -2.18 -8.60 10.53
N THR A 40 -1.87 -7.68 11.46
CA THR A 40 -2.34 -7.78 12.85
C THR A 40 -3.87 -7.64 12.95
N ALA A 41 -4.48 -6.85 12.08
CA ALA A 41 -5.93 -6.69 12.00
C ALA A 41 -6.67 -7.91 11.39
N GLY A 42 -5.91 -8.90 10.87
CA GLY A 42 -6.45 -10.10 10.24
C GLY A 42 -7.12 -9.80 8.89
N CYS A 43 -6.54 -8.92 8.09
CA CYS A 43 -7.03 -8.67 6.74
C CYS A 43 -6.72 -9.87 5.83
N GLU A 44 -7.71 -10.29 5.04
CA GLU A 44 -7.59 -11.45 4.14
C GLU A 44 -7.03 -11.03 2.77
N ALA A 45 -7.22 -9.75 2.42
CA ALA A 45 -6.69 -9.17 1.20
C ALA A 45 -6.29 -7.72 1.45
N ILE A 46 -5.16 -7.32 0.84
CA ILE A 46 -4.66 -5.95 0.84
C ILE A 46 -4.56 -5.50 -0.61
N LEU A 47 -5.36 -4.51 -0.98
CA LEU A 47 -5.30 -3.84 -2.28
C LEU A 47 -4.40 -2.63 -2.18
N ILE A 48 -3.48 -2.49 -3.13
CA ILE A 48 -2.50 -1.40 -3.16
C ILE A 48 -2.69 -0.64 -4.47
N GLU A 49 -2.93 0.67 -4.39
CA GLU A 49 -2.94 1.54 -5.57
C GLU A 49 -1.56 1.51 -6.23
N ALA A 50 -1.53 1.25 -7.54
CA ALA A 50 -0.28 1.14 -8.28
C ALA A 50 0.52 2.46 -8.18
N PRO A 51 1.76 2.43 -7.66
CA PRO A 51 2.59 3.62 -7.65
C PRO A 51 2.95 4.07 -9.07
N PRO A 52 3.30 5.36 -9.26
CA PRO A 52 3.81 5.86 -10.53
C PRO A 52 5.01 5.04 -11.04
N SER A 53 5.16 4.96 -12.36
CA SER A 53 6.25 4.23 -13.02
C SER A 53 7.55 5.02 -13.14
N ASP A 54 7.66 6.17 -12.48
CA ASP A 54 8.85 7.01 -12.52
C ASP A 54 10.06 6.36 -11.82
N PRO A 55 11.30 6.71 -12.20
CA PRO A 55 12.51 6.08 -11.66
C PRO A 55 12.63 6.10 -10.13
N GLU A 56 12.11 7.14 -9.48
CA GLU A 56 12.10 7.28 -8.02
C GLU A 56 11.30 6.16 -7.32
N TRP A 57 10.32 5.57 -8.00
CA TRP A 57 9.46 4.50 -7.50
C TRP A 57 9.98 3.10 -7.80
N SER A 58 11.07 2.98 -8.58
CA SER A 58 11.64 1.68 -8.99
C SER A 58 11.89 0.74 -7.81
N ALA A 59 12.46 1.25 -6.72
CA ALA A 59 12.71 0.48 -5.50
C ALA A 59 11.41 0.04 -4.81
N VAL A 60 10.37 0.87 -4.81
CA VAL A 60 9.05 0.53 -4.25
C VAL A 60 8.38 -0.55 -5.10
N LEU A 61 8.38 -0.38 -6.43
CA LEU A 61 7.77 -1.32 -7.36
C LEU A 61 8.44 -2.70 -7.33
N ASP A 62 9.78 -2.77 -7.28
CA ASP A 62 10.50 -4.04 -7.11
C ASP A 62 10.05 -4.76 -5.83
N ARG A 63 9.92 -4.00 -4.74
CA ARG A 63 9.55 -4.54 -3.45
C ARG A 63 8.10 -5.02 -3.39
N LEU A 64 7.17 -4.28 -4.00
CA LEU A 64 5.78 -4.70 -4.13
C LEU A 64 5.67 -5.99 -4.94
N ARG A 65 6.42 -6.12 -6.04
CA ARG A 65 6.46 -7.36 -6.85
C ARG A 65 6.93 -8.56 -6.03
N ARG A 66 7.92 -8.39 -5.15
CA ARG A 66 8.38 -9.46 -4.24
C ARG A 66 7.38 -9.82 -3.15
N ALA A 67 6.54 -8.88 -2.74
CA ALA A 67 5.54 -9.10 -1.69
C ALA A 67 4.25 -9.74 -2.22
N CYS A 68 3.94 -9.55 -3.51
CA CYS A 68 2.73 -10.07 -4.15
C CYS A 68 2.93 -11.37 -4.94
N GLY A 69 4.17 -11.86 -5.08
CA GLY A 69 4.50 -13.13 -5.73
C GLY A 69 4.67 -14.25 -4.71
#